data_AF-A0A2A6DY77-F1
#
_entry.id   AF-A0A2A6DY77-F1
#
_cell.length_a   1.000
_cell.length_b   1.000
_cell.length_c   1.000
_cell.angle_alpha   90.00
_cell.angle_beta   90.00
_cell.angle_gamma   90.00
#
_symmetry.space_group_name_H-M   'P 1'
#
loop_
_entity.id
_entity.type
_entity.pdbx_description
1 polymer ?
#
loop_
_entity_poly.entity_id
_entity_poly.type
_entity_poly.pdbx_seq_one_letter_code
_entity_poly.pdbx_strand_id
1 'polypeptide(L)'
;MRASICSVCNGLRPLHAVCPACGAEAVDSGRADEYWGPYAPYLPIDDLKMTNGLPDLARRECAHLARCPRCGTVSTVFVRERAWPPEDD
;
A
#
# COMPACT_ATOMS: atom_id res chain seq x y z
N MET A 1 7.29 -21.05 -3.11
CA MET A 1 6.37 -19.90 -2.91
C MET A 1 7.09 -18.68 -3.46
N ARG A 2 6.53 -18.00 -4.47
CA ARG A 2 7.10 -16.75 -4.99
C ARG A 2 6.55 -15.62 -4.11
N ALA A 3 7.41 -14.85 -3.46
CA ALA A 3 6.98 -13.70 -2.69
C ALA A 3 6.60 -12.55 -3.65
N SER A 4 5.73 -11.63 -3.23
CA SER A 4 5.53 -10.36 -3.92
C SER A 4 6.08 -9.21 -3.07
N ILE A 5 6.53 -8.15 -3.73
CA ILE A 5 7.03 -6.94 -3.04
C ILE A 5 6.37 -5.68 -3.61
N CYS A 6 6.00 -4.78 -2.70
CA CYS A 6 5.58 -3.42 -3.03
C CYS A 6 6.82 -2.52 -3.18
N SER A 7 6.93 -1.79 -4.30
CA SER A 7 8.07 -0.88 -4.53
C SER A 7 8.08 0.33 -3.58
N VAL A 8 6.91 0.74 -3.08
CA VAL A 8 6.79 1.87 -2.15
C VAL A 8 7.21 1.45 -0.74
N CYS A 9 6.65 0.35 -0.20
CA CYS A 9 7.05 -0.17 1.11
C CYS A 9 8.56 -0.50 1.20
N ASN A 10 9.15 -0.95 0.09
CA ASN A 10 10.57 -1.31 0.04
C ASN A 10 11.47 -0.12 -0.34
N GLY A 11 10.96 1.12 -0.37
CA GLY A 11 11.76 2.32 -0.64
C GLY A 11 12.37 2.40 -2.04
N LEU A 12 11.88 1.59 -2.98
CA LEU A 12 12.41 1.51 -4.34
C LEU A 12 11.86 2.62 -5.23
N ARG A 13 10.67 3.13 -4.92
CA ARG A 13 10.01 4.27 -5.59
C ARG A 13 9.17 5.03 -4.58
N PRO A 14 9.06 6.37 -4.68
CA PRO A 14 8.09 7.13 -3.90
C PRO A 14 6.65 6.82 -4.35
N LEU A 15 5.68 7.05 -3.47
CA LEU A 15 4.26 7.09 -3.85
C LEU A 15 3.95 8.43 -4.51
N HIS A 16 3.53 8.41 -5.77
CA HIS A 16 2.99 9.60 -6.44
C HIS A 16 1.48 9.56 -6.38
N ALA A 17 0.88 10.41 -5.53
CA ALA A 17 -0.56 10.51 -5.35
C ALA A 17 -1.01 11.97 -5.36
N VAL A 18 -2.18 12.21 -5.96
CA VAL A 18 -2.82 13.53 -5.97
C VAL A 18 -4.07 13.46 -5.10
N CYS A 19 -4.24 14.46 -4.25
CA CYS A 19 -5.41 14.57 -3.39
C CYS A 19 -6.68 14.72 -4.24
N PRO A 20 -7.68 13.83 -4.10
CA PRO A 20 -8.90 13.90 -4.88
C PRO A 20 -9.79 15.10 -4.51
N ALA A 21 -9.58 15.70 -3.34
CA ALA A 21 -10.39 16.82 -2.85
C ALA A 21 -9.87 18.20 -3.28
N CYS A 22 -8.54 18.39 -3.36
CA CYS A 22 -7.96 19.72 -3.60
C CYS A 22 -6.84 19.75 -4.67
N GLY A 23 -6.48 18.61 -5.25
CA GLY A 23 -5.47 18.52 -6.32
C GLY A 23 -4.02 18.70 -5.87
N ALA A 24 -3.74 18.91 -4.58
CA ALA A 24 -2.37 18.96 -4.06
C ALA A 24 -1.72 17.56 -4.04
N GLU A 25 -0.39 17.51 -4.09
CA GLU A 25 0.35 16.26 -3.86
C GLU A 25 0.05 15.69 -2.47
N ALA A 26 -0.21 14.40 -2.41
CA ALA A 26 -0.47 13.66 -1.19
C ALA A 26 0.75 12.84 -0.79
N VAL A 27 0.93 12.65 0.51
CA VAL A 27 2.10 11.98 1.09
C VAL A 27 1.74 10.56 1.49
N ASP A 28 2.62 9.60 1.21
CA ASP A 28 2.49 8.22 1.70
C ASP A 28 2.42 8.18 3.22
N SER A 29 1.43 7.46 3.74
CA SER A 29 1.19 7.26 5.17
C SER A 29 1.20 5.78 5.52
N GLY A 30 1.88 4.92 4.75
CA GLY A 30 2.01 3.50 5.03
C GLY A 30 0.84 2.67 4.51
N ARG A 31 0.82 1.37 4.84
CA ARG A 31 -0.22 0.47 4.35
C ARG A 31 -1.51 0.68 5.14
N ALA A 32 -2.64 0.53 4.48
CA ALA A 32 -3.95 0.68 5.12
C ALA A 32 -4.18 -0.37 6.23
N ASP A 33 -3.70 -1.59 6.03
CA ASP A 33 -3.88 -2.71 6.95
C ASP A 33 -3.10 -2.55 8.28
N GLU A 34 -2.00 -1.83 8.28
CA GLU A 34 -1.22 -1.51 9.50
C GLU A 34 -2.02 -0.72 10.54
N TYR A 35 -3.12 -0.08 10.13
CA TYR A 35 -4.00 0.69 10.99
C TYR A 35 -5.19 -0.10 11.56
N TRP A 36 -5.35 -1.38 11.20
CA TRP A 36 -6.50 -2.21 11.64
C TRP A 36 -6.39 -2.78 13.05
N GLY A 37 -5.23 -2.70 13.68
CA GLY A 37 -5.10 -3.08 15.07
C GLY A 37 -3.72 -2.76 15.64
N PRO A 38 -3.59 -2.74 16.97
CA PRO A 38 -2.33 -2.39 17.65
C PRO A 38 -1.17 -3.35 17.33
N TYR A 39 -1.49 -4.55 16.84
CA TYR A 39 -0.49 -5.56 16.43
C TYR A 39 -0.42 -5.78 14.93
N ALA A 40 -1.25 -5.11 14.12
CA ALA A 40 -1.25 -5.28 12.67
C ALA A 40 0.14 -5.09 12.04
N PRO A 41 0.99 -4.14 12.47
CA PRO A 41 2.35 -4.00 11.93
C PRO A 41 3.26 -5.23 12.09
N TYR A 42 2.92 -6.16 12.99
CA TYR A 42 3.70 -7.37 13.27
C TYR A 42 3.10 -8.64 12.63
N LEU A 43 1.92 -8.54 12.00
CA LEU A 43 1.27 -9.66 11.35
C LEU A 43 1.77 -9.84 9.92
N PRO A 44 1.76 -11.07 9.37
CA PRO A 44 2.08 -11.30 7.97
C PRO A 44 1.18 -10.47 7.05
N ILE A 45 1.78 -9.83 6.04
CA ILE A 45 1.07 -8.92 5.13
C ILE A 45 -0.08 -9.63 4.42
N ASP A 46 0.14 -10.85 3.90
CA ASP A 46 -0.90 -11.58 3.19
C ASP A 46 -2.07 -11.97 4.11
N ASP A 47 -1.82 -12.30 5.37
CA ASP A 47 -2.87 -12.59 6.36
C ASP A 47 -3.75 -11.36 6.63
N LEU A 48 -3.13 -10.19 6.72
CA LEU A 48 -3.86 -8.92 6.83
C LEU A 48 -4.71 -8.65 5.59
N LYS A 49 -4.16 -8.87 4.39
CA LYS A 49 -4.90 -8.69 3.13
C LYS A 49 -6.08 -9.65 2.97
N MET A 50 -6.00 -10.85 3.54
CA MET A 50 -7.15 -11.77 3.57
C MET A 50 -8.34 -11.24 4.37
N THR A 51 -8.10 -10.34 5.33
CA THR A 51 -9.09 -9.90 6.31
C THR A 51 -9.41 -8.40 6.27
N ASN A 52 -8.69 -7.62 5.44
CA ASN A 52 -8.85 -6.17 5.35
C ASN A 52 -10.08 -5.70 4.52
N GLY A 53 -10.81 -6.62 3.89
CA GLY A 53 -11.99 -6.31 3.07
C GLY A 53 -11.69 -5.69 1.70
N LEU A 54 -10.41 -5.67 1.28
CA LEU A 54 -9.97 -5.17 -0.01
C LEU A 54 -9.65 -6.33 -0.96
N PRO A 55 -9.74 -6.14 -2.29
CA PRO A 55 -9.37 -7.17 -3.26
C PRO A 55 -7.85 -7.19 -3.54
N ASP A 56 -7.03 -6.62 -2.67
CA ASP A 56 -5.62 -6.33 -2.90
C ASP A 56 -4.74 -7.59 -2.96
N LEU A 57 -5.01 -8.60 -2.14
CA LEU A 57 -4.36 -9.92 -2.27
C LEU A 57 -4.62 -10.55 -3.64
N ALA A 58 -5.89 -10.64 -4.04
CA ALA A 58 -6.29 -11.26 -5.30
C ALA A 58 -5.73 -10.50 -6.52
N ARG A 59 -5.59 -9.17 -6.40
CA ARG A 59 -5.08 -8.29 -7.46
C ARG A 59 -3.57 -8.12 -7.43
N ARG A 60 -2.85 -8.69 -6.44
CA ARG A 60 -1.41 -8.47 -6.21
C ARG A 60 -1.09 -6.98 -6.12
N GLU A 61 -1.85 -6.29 -5.29
CA GLU A 61 -1.71 -4.87 -5.00
C GLU A 61 -1.40 -4.68 -3.52
N CYS A 62 -0.75 -3.56 -3.21
CA CYS A 62 -0.53 -3.07 -1.87
C CYS A 62 -1.36 -1.79 -1.69
N ALA A 63 -2.29 -1.79 -0.74
CA ALA A 63 -3.15 -0.65 -0.45
C ALA A 63 -2.42 0.33 0.49
N HIS A 64 -2.01 1.48 -0.03
CA HIS A 64 -1.40 2.57 0.74
C HIS A 64 -2.42 3.63 1.12
N LEU A 65 -2.25 4.26 2.28
CA LEU A 65 -2.96 5.49 2.62
C LEU A 65 -2.15 6.68 2.14
N ALA A 66 -2.75 7.54 1.31
CA ALA A 66 -2.18 8.82 0.92
C ALA A 66 -2.90 9.94 1.65
N ARG A 67 -2.16 10.73 2.44
CA ARG A 67 -2.71 11.86 3.20
C ARG A 67 -2.32 13.18 2.55
N CYS A 68 -3.31 14.02 2.30
CA CYS A 68 -3.05 15.37 1.81
C CYS A 68 -2.55 16.27 2.95
N PRO A 69 -1.36 16.88 2.84
CA PRO A 69 -0.87 17.82 3.85
C PRO A 69 -1.64 19.15 3.82
N ARG A 70 -2.32 19.49 2.72
CA ARG A 70 -3.07 20.75 2.57
C ARG A 70 -4.44 20.71 3.26
N CYS A 71 -5.26 19.69 2.98
CA CYS A 71 -6.65 19.63 3.45
C CYS A 71 -6.93 18.45 4.41
N GLY A 72 -5.94 17.59 4.65
CA GLY A 72 -6.07 16.45 5.57
C GLY A 72 -6.84 15.25 5.01
N THR A 73 -7.40 15.33 3.80
CA THR A 73 -8.08 14.19 3.15
C THR A 73 -7.14 13.00 3.04
N VAL A 74 -7.63 11.83 3.43
CA VAL A 74 -6.95 10.54 3.27
C VAL A 74 -7.67 9.75 2.19
N SER A 75 -6.92 9.15 1.28
CA SER A 75 -7.44 8.27 0.23
C SER A 75 -6.56 7.04 0.10
N THR A 76 -7.16 5.90 -0.24
CA THR A 76 -6.42 4.67 -0.53
C THR A 76 -5.87 4.70 -1.97
N VAL A 77 -4.60 4.36 -2.13
CA VAL A 77 -3.91 4.24 -3.42
C VAL A 77 -3.37 2.82 -3.54
N PHE A 78 -3.72 2.12 -4.62
CA PHE A 78 -3.27 0.75 -4.87
C PHE A 78 -1.97 0.76 -5.68
N VAL A 79 -0.93 0.12 -5.15
CA VAL A 79 0.37 -0.04 -5.81
C VAL A 79 0.50 -1.48 -6.29
N ARG A 80 0.79 -1.67 -7.58
CA ARG A 80 1.02 -3.01 -8.13
C ARG A 80 2.27 -3.64 -7.54
N GLU A 81 2.14 -4.86 -7.05
CA GLU A 81 3.27 -5.64 -6.55
C GLU A 81 3.96 -6.41 -7.68
N ARG A 82 5.26 -6.66 -7.51
CA ARG A 82 6.04 -7.49 -8.43
C ARG A 82 6.48 -8.78 -7.75
N ALA A 83 6.67 -9.84 -8.52
CA ALA A 83 7.22 -11.09 -8.03
C ALA A 83 8.67 -10.90 -7.53
N TRP A 84 9.05 -11.69 -6.53
CA TRP A 84 10.38 -11.78 -5.96
C TRP A 84 10.72 -13.27 -5.65
N PRO A 85 11.87 -13.79 -6.12
CA PRO A 85 12.85 -13.12 -6.98
C PRO A 85 12.23 -12.73 -8.35
N PRO A 86 12.78 -11.71 -9.03
CA PRO A 86 12.38 -11.42 -10.41
C PRO A 86 12.60 -12.68 -11.26
N GLU A 87 11.71 -12.93 -12.22
CA GLU A 87 11.87 -14.07 -13.12
C GLU A 87 13.16 -13.88 -13.91
N ASP A 88 14.04 -14.88 -13.91
CA ASP A 88 15.29 -14.86 -14.68
C ASP A 88 14.94 -14.70 -16.18
N ASP A 89 15.35 -13.58 -16.77
CA ASP A 89 15.52 -13.40 -18.23
C ASP A 89 16.97 -13.76 -18.61
#